data_AF-A0A7T2S6T8-F1
#
_entry.id   AF-A0A7T2S6T8-F1
#
_cell.length_a   1.000
_cell.length_b   1.000
_cell.length_c   1.000
_cell.angle_alpha   90.00
_cell.angle_beta   90.00
_cell.angle_gamma   90.00
#
_symmetry.space_group_name_H-M   'P 1'
#
loop_
_entity.id
_entity.type
_entity.pdbx_description
1 polymer ?
#
loop_
_entity_poly.entity_id
_entity_poly.type
_entity_poly.pdbx_seq_one_letter_code
_entity_poly.pdbx_strand_id
1 'polypeptide(L)' 'MTPLLQFTSFRTRIVNGKTLIGPKHTAKTSAGLPVTTTWVEMPPEDVERLIKTLKDTLAELRRD' A
#
# COMPACT_ATOMS: atom_id res chain seq x y z
N MET A 1 -7.74 16.71 11.16
CA MET A 1 -6.28 16.46 11.14
C MET A 1 -6.02 15.33 10.16
N THR A 2 -5.28 15.56 9.08
CA THR A 2 -4.95 14.52 8.10
C THR A 2 -3.70 13.77 8.57
N PRO A 3 -3.74 12.43 8.75
CA PRO A 3 -2.55 11.66 9.10
C PRO A 3 -1.46 11.83 8.04
N LEU A 4 -0.20 12.00 8.48
CA LEU A 4 0.94 12.07 7.57
C LEU A 4 1.54 10.67 7.38
N LEU A 5 1.52 10.19 6.15
CA LEU A 5 2.19 8.94 5.77
C LEU A 5 3.67 9.03 6.12
N GLN A 6 4.19 8.01 6.82
CA GLN A 6 5.61 7.90 7.13
C GLN A 6 6.27 6.96 6.11
N PHE A 7 5.75 5.75 5.98
CA PHE A 7 6.22 4.76 5.03
C PHE A 7 5.15 3.69 4.78
N THR A 8 5.33 2.92 3.71
CA THR A 8 4.53 1.74 3.41
C THR A 8 5.40 0.51 3.56
N SER A 9 4.97 -0.43 4.40
CA SER A 9 5.60 -1.75 4.52
C SER A 9 4.92 -2.74 3.60
N PHE A 10 5.69 -3.70 3.09
CA PHE A 10 5.18 -4.83 2.33
C PHE A 10 5.55 -6.13 3.02
N ARG A 11 4.67 -7.12 2.94
CA ARG A 11 4.94 -8.49 3.38
C ARG A 11 4.35 -9.48 2.40
N THR A 12 4.89 -10.69 2.42
CA THR A 12 4.30 -11.88 1.80
C THR A 12 3.75 -12.80 2.89
N ARG A 13 2.63 -13.47 2.63
CA ARG A 13 2.04 -14.47 3.53
C ARG A 13 1.44 -15.61 2.74
N ILE A 14 1.54 -16.83 3.25
CA ILE A 14 0.82 -17.98 2.72
C ILE A 14 -0.43 -18.20 3.58
N VAL A 15 -1.61 -18.18 2.97
CA VAL A 15 -2.90 -18.45 3.63
C VAL A 15 -3.65 -19.48 2.80
N ASN A 16 -3.98 -20.63 3.40
CA ASN A 16 -4.67 -21.74 2.73
C ASN A 16 -3.99 -22.17 1.41
N GLY A 17 -2.65 -22.24 1.41
CA GLY A 17 -1.86 -22.60 0.23
C GLY A 17 -1.76 -21.52 -0.84
N LYS A 18 -2.40 -20.36 -0.65
CA LYS A 18 -2.31 -19.22 -1.57
C LYS A 18 -1.32 -18.18 -1.04
N THR A 19 -0.43 -17.73 -1.91
CA THR A 19 0.46 -16.60 -1.64
C THR A 19 -0.33 -15.29 -1.72
N LEU A 20 -0.20 -14.46 -0.70
CA LEU A 20 -0.75 -13.11 -0.63
C LEU A 20 0.39 -12.11 -0.37
N ILE A 21 0.21 -10.90 -0.89
CA ILE A 21 1.10 -9.76 -0.71
C ILE A 21 0.28 -8.66 -0.04
N GLY A 22 0.74 -8.19 1.11
CA GLY A 22 0.07 -7.16 1.88
C GLY A 22 0.91 -5.89 1.97
N PRO A 23 0.44 -4.74 1.45
CA PRO A 23 0.87 -3.42 1.90
C PRO A 23 0.22 -3.04 3.24
N LYS A 24 0.95 -2.27 4.05
CA LYS A 24 0.43 -1.56 5.22
C LYS A 24 1.05 -0.17 5.29
N HIS A 25 0.20 0.85 5.44
CA HIS A 25 0.64 2.22 5.65
C HIS A 25 0.94 2.48 7.12
N THR A 26 2.12 3.00 7.43
CA THR A 26 2.41 3.55 8.75
C THR A 26 2.31 5.05 8.64
N ALA A 27 1.40 5.65 9.41
CA ALA A 27 1.20 7.09 9.46
C ALA A 27 1.31 7.61 10.89
N LYS A 28 1.52 8.91 11.05
CA LYS A 28 1.41 9.59 12.34
C LYS A 28 0.33 10.66 12.28
N THR A 29 -0.33 10.92 13.40
CA THR A 29 -1.17 12.11 13.55
C THR A 29 -0.30 13.36 13.54
N SER A 30 -0.92 14.54 13.42
CA SER A 30 -0.21 15.82 13.53
C SER A 30 0.45 16.05 14.90
N ALA A 31 0.03 15.32 15.93
CA ALA A 31 0.67 15.31 17.25
C ALA A 31 1.81 14.28 17.36
N GLY A 32 2.20 13.62 16.26
CA GLY A 32 3.28 12.64 16.21
C GLY A 32 2.91 11.25 16.72
N LEU A 33 1.64 11.00 17.06
CA LEU A 33 1.18 9.70 17.56
C LEU A 33 1.02 8.69 16.40
N PRO A 34 1.44 7.43 16.57
CA PRO A 34 1.32 6.43 15.51
C PRO A 34 -0.15 6.11 15.20
N VAL A 35 -0.49 6.06 13.92
CA VAL A 35 -1.76 5.57 13.40
C VAL A 35 -1.53 4.16 12.89
N THR A 36 -2.17 3.19 13.52
CA THR A 36 -2.11 1.80 13.07
C THR A 36 -3.12 1.58 11.96
N THR A 37 -2.65 1.27 10.76
CA THR A 37 -3.51 0.78 9.67
C THR A 37 -3.43 -0.75 9.59
N THR A 38 -4.45 -1.33 8.97
CA THR A 38 -4.55 -2.77 8.70
C THR A 38 -3.77 -3.14 7.44
N TRP A 39 -3.31 -4.38 7.38
CA TRP A 39 -2.77 -4.95 6.15
C TRP A 39 -3.90 -5.14 5.13
N VAL A 40 -3.65 -4.76 3.89
CA VAL A 40 -4.55 -5.05 2.77
C VAL A 40 -3.96 -6.22 2.00
N GLU A 41 -4.41 -7.44 2.30
CA GLU A 41 -3.87 -8.65 1.66
C GLU A 41 -4.46 -8.81 0.25
N MET A 42 -3.59 -8.96 -0.75
CA MET A 42 -3.98 -9.13 -2.16
C MET A 42 -3.27 -10.34 -2.75
N PRO A 43 -3.90 -11.07 -3.68
CA PRO A 43 -3.20 -12.08 -4.46
C PRO A 43 -2.24 -11.41 -5.47
N PRO A 44 -1.22 -12.13 -5.98
CA PRO A 44 -0.19 -11.55 -6.86
C PRO A 44 -0.76 -10.87 -8.11
N GLU A 45 -1.80 -11.44 -8.72
CA GLU A 45 -2.46 -10.89 -9.90
C GLU A 45 -3.10 -9.51 -9.65
N ASP A 46 -3.61 -9.26 -8.44
CA ASP A 46 -4.14 -7.96 -8.05
C ASP A 46 -3.02 -6.94 -7.83
N VAL A 47 -1.88 -7.38 -7.29
CA VAL A 47 -0.70 -6.54 -7.12
C VAL A 47 -0.13 -6.11 -8.48
N GLU A 48 -0.06 -7.02 -9.44
CA GLU A 48 0.38 -6.69 -10.80
C GLU A 48 -0.54 -5.65 -11.46
N ARG A 49 -1.86 -5.82 -11.34
CA ARG A 49 -2.85 -4.83 -11.80
C ARG A 49 -2.65 -3.49 -11.10
N LEU A 50 -2.47 -3.49 -9.78
CA LEU A 50 -2.21 -2.27 -9.01
C LEU A 50 -0.94 -1.56 -9.49
N ILE A 51 0.17 -2.28 -9.68
CA ILE A 51 1.43 -1.71 -10.18
C ILE A 51 1.21 -1.08 -11.55
N LYS A 52 0.46 -1.72 -12.45
CA LYS A 52 0.13 -1.17 -13.75
C LYS A 52 -0.65 0.15 -13.61
N THR A 53 -1.73 0.15 -12.84
CA THR A 53 -2.53 1.36 -12.61
C THR A 53 -1.69 2.50 -12.03
N LEU A 54 -0.83 2.22 -11.05
CA LEU A 54 0.06 3.23 -10.47
C LEU A 54 1.03 3.81 -11.51
N LYS A 55 1.62 2.96 -12.36
CA LYS A 55 2.50 3.42 -13.44
C LYS A 55 1.75 4.30 -14.43
N ASP A 56 0.53 3.92 -14.80
CA ASP A 56 -0.31 4.69 -15.73
C ASP A 56 -0.66 6.06 -15.13
N THR A 57 -1.12 6.12 -13.87
CA THR A 57 -1.41 7.37 -13.18
C THR A 57 -0.17 8.28 -13.06
N LEU A 58 1.00 7.70 -12.76
CA LEU A 58 2.25 8.47 -12.71
C LEU A 58 2.66 8.99 -14.10
N ALA A 59 2.37 8.25 -15.16
CA ALA A 59 2.64 8.69 -16.53
C ALA A 59 1.72 9.83 -16.95
N GLU A 60 0.46 9.84 -16.51
CA GLU A 60 -0.49 10.93 -16.73
C GLU A 60 -0.03 12.21 -16.02
N LEU A 61 0.35 12.13 -14.74
CA LEU A 61 0.83 13.28 -13.95
C LEU A 61 2.09 13.97 -14.49
N ARG A 62 2.86 13.31 -15.36
CA ARG A 62 4.09 13.85 -15.97
C ARG A 62 3.85 14.53 -17.33
N ARG A 63 2.64 14.42 -17.88
CA ARG A 63 2.27 15.05 -19.14
C ARG A 63 1.78 16.49 -18.96
N ASP A 64 1.52 16.88 -17.71
CA ASP A 64 1.27 18.24 -17.25
C ASP A 64 2.57 18.89 -16.74
#